data_AF-A0A940QPV9-F1
#
_entry.id   AF-A0A940QPV9-F1
#
_cell.length_a   1.000
_cell.length_b   1.000
_cell.length_c   1.000
_cell.angle_alpha   90.00
_cell.angle_beta   90.00
_cell.angle_gamma   90.00
#
_symmetry.space_group_name_H-M   'P 1'
#
loop_
_entity.id
_entity.type
_entity.pdbx_description
1 polymer ?
#
loop_
_entity_poly.entity_id
_entity_poly.type
_entity_poly.pdbx_seq_one_letter_code
_entity_poly.pdbx_strand_id
1 'polypeptide(L)'
;MRKKDSELFKPLVTTAESYLRAYCDGKQADDDKAKIALRVLSLYRQILRVEKERELIKSEWQKVIAGVAELKKVTARKRKKKPGSKNSK
;
A
#
# COMPACT_ATOMS: atom_id res chain seq x y z
N MET A 1 -7.44 -11.95 -1.28
CA MET A 1 -6.44 -10.86 -1.32
C MET A 1 -5.32 -11.28 -2.27
N ARG A 2 -4.88 -10.43 -3.21
CA ARG A 2 -3.67 -10.74 -3.99
C ARG A 2 -2.50 -10.82 -3.02
N LYS A 3 -1.59 -11.77 -3.21
CA LYS A 3 -0.35 -11.88 -2.42
C LYS A 3 0.38 -10.54 -2.47
N LYS A 4 0.98 -10.12 -1.36
CA LYS A 4 1.83 -8.92 -1.34
C LYS A 4 3.04 -9.17 -2.23
N ASP A 5 3.43 -8.18 -3.02
CA ASP A 5 4.57 -8.32 -3.93
C ASP A 5 5.85 -8.62 -3.12
N SER A 6 5.93 -8.10 -1.88
CA SER A 6 6.98 -8.41 -0.91
C SER A 6 7.14 -9.89 -0.55
N GLU A 7 6.11 -10.73 -0.72
CA GLU A 7 6.21 -12.16 -0.47
C GLU A 7 7.01 -12.88 -1.55
N LEU A 8 6.96 -12.38 -2.78
CA LEU A 8 7.69 -12.96 -3.92
C LEU A 8 9.21 -12.81 -3.78
N PHE A 9 9.65 -11.78 -3.05
CA PHE A 9 11.08 -11.47 -2.88
C PHE A 9 11.70 -12.10 -1.64
N LYS A 10 10.93 -12.73 -0.75
CA LYS A 10 11.44 -13.33 0.50
C LYS A 10 12.62 -14.30 0.29
N PRO A 11 12.58 -15.23 -0.68
CA PRO A 11 13.71 -16.13 -0.91
C PRO A 11 15.01 -15.39 -1.26
N LEU A 12 14.90 -14.33 -2.08
CA LEU A 12 16.05 -13.52 -2.47
C LEU A 12 16.61 -12.73 -1.28
N VAL A 13 15.74 -12.20 -0.42
CA VAL A 13 16.11 -11.50 0.82
C VAL A 13 16.86 -12.45 1.76
N THR A 14 16.34 -13.65 1.99
CA THR A 14 16.99 -14.66 2.84
C THR A 14 18.39 -15.00 2.35
N THR A 15 18.57 -15.17 1.04
CA THR A 15 19.89 -15.42 0.44
C THR A 15 20.83 -14.24 0.66
N ALA A 16 20.36 -13.01 0.43
CA ALA A 16 21.17 -11.80 0.63
C ALA A 16 21.57 -11.62 2.11
N GLU A 17 20.65 -11.83 3.05
CA GLU A 17 20.95 -11.77 4.49
C GLU A 17 21.98 -12.82 4.89
N SER A 18 21.82 -14.06 4.41
CA SER A 18 22.74 -15.16 4.71
C SER A 18 24.14 -14.88 4.16
N TYR A 19 24.22 -14.36 2.93
CA TYR A 19 25.49 -13.96 2.32
C TYR A 19 26.17 -12.86 3.13
N LEU A 20 25.44 -11.81 3.52
CA LEU A 20 26.01 -10.70 4.30
C LEU A 20 26.48 -11.13 5.69
N ARG A 21 25.77 -12.05 6.36
CA ARG A 21 26.26 -12.63 7.63
C ARG A 21 27.57 -13.37 7.41
N ALA A 22 27.65 -14.22 6.39
CA ALA A 22 28.89 -14.93 6.07
C ALA A 22 30.03 -13.98 5.71
N TYR A 23 29.74 -12.87 5.01
CA TYR A 23 30.70 -11.82 4.69
C TYR A 23 31.19 -11.07 5.95
N CYS A 24 30.28 -10.69 6.84
CA CYS A 24 30.64 -10.07 8.13
C CYS A 24 31.45 -11.00 9.04
N ASP A 25 31.21 -12.31 8.97
CA ASP A 25 31.98 -13.34 9.68
C ASP A 25 33.36 -13.62 9.03
N GLY A 26 33.69 -12.97 7.91
CA GLY A 26 34.92 -13.21 7.15
C GLY A 26 34.94 -14.53 6.35
N LYS A 27 33.80 -15.22 6.26
CA LYS A 27 33.63 -16.48 5.48
C LYS A 27 33.39 -16.24 3.99
N GLN A 28 33.01 -15.02 3.61
CA GLN A 28 32.93 -14.54 2.24
C GLN A 28 33.80 -13.29 2.11
N ALA A 29 34.49 -13.14 0.98
CA ALA A 29 35.41 -12.03 0.74
C ALA A 29 35.14 -11.30 -0.58
N ASP A 30 34.05 -11.65 -1.27
CA ASP A 30 33.65 -10.99 -2.51
C ASP A 30 32.77 -9.78 -2.19
N ASP A 31 33.43 -8.63 -2.15
CA ASP A 31 32.86 -7.31 -1.85
C ASP A 31 31.75 -6.90 -2.82
N ASP A 32 31.86 -7.28 -4.09
CA ASP A 32 30.87 -6.89 -5.10
C ASP A 32 29.56 -7.65 -4.89
N LYS A 33 29.64 -8.94 -4.55
CA LYS A 33 28.46 -9.69 -4.09
C LYS A 33 27.90 -9.13 -2.79
N ALA A 34 28.74 -8.65 -1.86
CA ALA A 34 28.25 -8.01 -0.63
C ALA A 34 27.48 -6.72 -0.94
N LYS A 35 27.98 -5.87 -1.84
CA LYS A 35 27.27 -4.67 -2.31
C LYS A 35 25.93 -5.01 -2.96
N ILE A 36 25.88 -6.07 -3.78
CA ILE A 36 24.62 -6.54 -4.39
C ILE A 36 23.63 -6.99 -3.32
N ALA A 37 24.08 -7.80 -2.35
CA ALA A 37 23.23 -8.27 -1.26
C ALA A 37 22.68 -7.11 -0.42
N LEU A 38 23.50 -6.09 -0.12
CA LEU A 38 23.05 -4.87 0.54
C LEU A 38 22.00 -4.13 -0.29
N ARG A 39 22.20 -4.05 -1.61
CA ARG A 39 21.25 -3.42 -2.52
C ARG A 39 19.90 -4.13 -2.53
N VAL A 40 19.90 -5.47 -2.54
CA VAL A 40 18.68 -6.29 -2.42
C VAL A 40 17.92 -5.92 -1.16
N LEU A 41 18.58 -5.88 0.00
CA LEU A 41 17.93 -5.53 1.27
C LEU A 41 17.38 -4.10 1.29
N SER A 42 18.14 -3.14 0.72
CA SER A 42 17.72 -1.75 0.61
C SER A 42 16.46 -1.60 -0.24
N LEU A 43 16.43 -2.23 -1.42
CA LEU A 43 15.27 -2.22 -2.31
C LEU A 43 14.06 -2.92 -1.66
N TYR A 44 14.28 -4.04 -0.95
CA TYR A 44 13.19 -4.73 -0.25
C TYR A 44 12.53 -3.84 0.81
N ARG A 45 13.31 -3.06 1.57
CA ARG A 45 12.78 -2.09 2.53
C ARG A 45 11.94 -1.01 1.84
N GLN A 46 12.35 -0.54 0.67
CA GLN A 46 11.56 0.42 -0.12
C GLN A 46 10.24 -0.19 -0.58
N ILE A 47 10.24 -1.44 -1.06
CA ILE A 47 9.02 -2.17 -1.45
C ILE A 47 8.05 -2.24 -0.27
N LEU A 48 8.53 -2.67 0.91
CA LEU A 48 7.69 -2.75 2.11
C LEU A 48 7.08 -1.41 2.51
N ARG A 49 7.85 -0.32 2.38
CA ARG A 49 7.36 1.03 2.65
C ARG A 49 6.25 1.43 1.70
N VAL A 50 6.44 1.23 0.40
CA VAL A 50 5.44 1.54 -0.62
C VAL A 50 4.18 0.70 -0.43
N GLU A 51 4.31 -0.59 -0.09
CA GLU A 51 3.15 -1.43 0.22
C GLU A 51 2.35 -0.90 1.41
N LYS A 52 3.02 -0.47 2.48
CA LYS A 52 2.37 0.15 3.64
C LYS A 52 1.65 1.45 3.25
N GLU A 53 2.32 2.33 2.51
CA GLU A 53 1.73 3.57 2.02
C GLU A 53 0.50 3.30 1.13
N ARG A 54 0.56 2.27 0.27
CA ARG A 54 -0.56 1.86 -0.58
C ARG A 54 -1.76 1.37 0.22
N GLU A 55 -1.55 0.60 1.30
CA GLU A 55 -2.64 0.16 2.17
C GLU A 55 -3.29 1.34 2.91
N LEU A 56 -2.49 2.30 3.38
CA LEU A 56 -3.03 3.54 3.96
C LEU A 56 -3.89 4.30 2.95
N ILE A 57 -3.39 4.51 1.73
CA ILE A 57 -4.13 5.18 0.65
C ILE A 57 -5.45 4.45 0.35
N LYS A 58 -5.45 3.12 0.26
CA LYS A 58 -6.68 2.33 0.05
C LYS A 58 -7.69 2.56 1.17
N SER A 59 -7.24 2.59 2.43
CA SER A 59 -8.13 2.83 3.57
C SER A 59 -8.75 4.24 3.54
N GLU A 60 -7.95 5.26 3.21
CA GLU A 60 -8.44 6.64 3.06
C GLU A 60 -9.39 6.77 1.86
N TRP A 61 -9.08 6.11 0.75
CA TRP A 61 -9.94 6.08 -0.42
C TRP A 61 -11.32 5.48 -0.12
N GLN A 62 -11.38 4.41 0.69
CA GLN A 62 -12.65 3.83 1.14
C GLN A 62 -13.47 4.80 1.99
N LYS A 63 -12.83 5.56 2.89
CA LYS A 63 -13.51 6.60 3.67
C LYS A 63 -14.07 7.70 2.77
N VAL A 64 -13.30 8.15 1.78
CA VAL A 64 -13.74 9.15 0.79
C VAL A 64 -14.94 8.63 0.00
N ILE A 65 -14.93 7.38 -0.47
CA ILE A 65 -16.07 6.78 -1.18
C ILE A 65 -17.33 6.81 -0.29
N ALA A 66 -17.20 6.42 0.98
CA ALA A 66 -18.31 6.44 1.93
C ALA A 66 -18.87 7.87 2.13
N GLY A 67 -18.00 8.85 2.36
CA GLY A 67 -18.38 10.26 2.51
C GLY A 67 -19.05 10.83 1.25
N VAL A 68 -18.55 10.50 0.06
CA VAL A 68 -19.17 10.89 -1.21
C VAL A 68 -20.55 10.25 -1.37
N ALA A 69 -20.72 8.98 -0.97
CA ALA A 69 -22.02 8.31 -1.02
C ALA A 69 -23.04 8.98 -0.08
N GLU A 70 -22.63 9.41 1.11
CA GLU A 70 -23.48 10.17 2.04
C GLU A 70 -23.85 11.55 1.48
N LEU A 71 -22.88 12.29 0.93
CA LEU A 71 -23.11 13.58 0.28
C LEU A 71 -24.15 13.47 -0.84
N LYS A 72 -24.06 12.42 -1.66
CA LYS A 72 -25.05 12.11 -2.71
C LYS A 72 -26.45 11.86 -2.14
N LYS A 73 -26.59 11.16 -1.01
CA LYS A 73 -27.89 10.93 -0.35
C LYS A 73 -28.52 12.24 0.16
N VAL A 74 -27.72 13.11 0.78
CA VAL A 74 -28.21 14.40 1.31
C VAL A 74 -28.63 15.35 0.20
N THR A 75 -27.83 15.45 -0.86
CA THR A 75 -28.14 16.30 -2.03
C THR A 75 -29.34 15.79 -2.82
N ALA A 76 -29.50 14.48 -2.97
CA ALA A 76 -30.69 13.89 -3.59
C ALA A 76 -31.97 14.12 -2.77
N ARG A 77 -31.89 14.04 -1.43
CA ARG A 77 -33.03 14.36 -0.55
C ARG A 77 -33.45 15.83 -0.62
N LYS A 78 -32.50 16.77 -0.76
CA LYS A 78 -32.84 18.20 -0.96
C LYS A 78 -33.59 18.46 -2.26
N ARG A 79 -33.29 17.72 -3.35
CA ARG A 79 -34.02 17.85 -4.64
C ARG A 79 -35.47 17.34 -4.59
N LYS A 80 -35.84 16.48 -3.63
CA LYS A 80 -37.22 15.99 -3.46
C LYS A 80 -38.13 16.90 -2.63
N LYS A 81 -37.61 17.95 -1.98
CA LYS A 81 -38.44 19.01 -1.36
C LYS A 81 -38.67 20.16 -2.36
N LYS A 82 -39.31 19.88 -3.49
CA LYS A 82 -40.14 20.89 -4.16
C LYS A 82 -41.56 20.69 -3.61
N PRO A 83 -42.12 21.62 -2.84
CA PRO A 83 -43.54 21.61 -2.58
C PRO A 83 -44.23 21.96 -3.90
N GLY A 84 -44.68 20.93 -4.63
CA GLY A 84 -45.62 21.10 -5.71
C GLY A 84 -47.00 21.35 -5.12
N SER A 85 -47.58 22.50 -5.47
CA SER A 85 -49.01 22.73 -5.62
C SER A 85 -49.91 22.55 -4.39
N LYS A 86 -50.35 23.67 -3.82
CA LYS A 86 -51.75 23.81 -3.39
C LYS A 86 -52.38 24.95 -4.19
N ASN A 87 -52.91 24.60 -5.35
CA ASN A 87 -54.10 25.27 -5.86
C ASN A 87 -55.27 24.72 -5.02
N SER A 88 -55.97 25.57 -4.27
CA SER A 88 -57.19 25.20 -3.57
C SER A 88 -58.07 26.44 -3.38
N LYS A 89 -59.04 26.55 -4.29
CA LYS A 89 -60.30 27.32 -4.27
C LYS A 89 -60.25 28.83 -4.10
#